data_AF-A0A9P0FDN5-F1
#
_entry.id   AF-A0A9P0FDN5-F1
#
_cell.length_a   1.000
_cell.length_b   1.000
_cell.length_c   1.000
_cell.angle_alpha   90.00
_cell.angle_beta   90.00
_cell.angle_gamma   90.00
#
_symmetry.space_group_name_H-M   'P 1'
#
loop_
_entity.id
_entity.type
_entity.pdbx_description
1 polymer ?
#
loop_
_entity_poly.entity_id
_entity_poly.type
_entity_poly.pdbx_seq_one_letter_code
_entity_poly.pdbx_strand_id
1 'polypeptide(L)'
;MKFSLVFVAVAIVAVQAGKLTDEQKQKLASYYKDCKESSGVEQISIDDAKAGKYREDPKAKAFFYCVSKKMGLQNEAGEIQKDVFLMKVTNFLENEEEAKAIVEKCNKQEATPEQTTYSLMKCCYENSKEHVNSKPIKEVNTIPSFNKKCKEDSGVDQTLIDKAKEGIFSDEIKFKSFVYCVSKKVGLQNITGEIEKLIAIENLIEILGDKDLAADLTKKCAKHRSSPEETAYQTFKCIYEKNPKHKVVFIE
;
A
#
# COMPACT_ATOMS: atom_id res chain seq x y z
N MET A 1 0.04 5.97 -13.44
CA MET A 1 0.18 4.87 -12.46
C MET A 1 -1.16 4.79 -11.75
N LYS A 2 -2.15 4.05 -12.29
CA LYS A 2 -2.31 2.58 -12.28
C LYS A 2 -2.40 2.03 -10.85
N PHE A 3 -3.57 2.23 -10.24
CA PHE A 3 -3.93 1.75 -8.92
C PHE A 3 -5.00 0.66 -9.01
N SER A 4 -4.97 -0.25 -8.03
CA SER A 4 -6.03 -1.22 -7.70
C SER A 4 -7.34 -0.55 -7.20
N LEU A 5 -8.53 -0.70 -7.84
CA LEU A 5 -9.83 -0.20 -7.32
C LEU A 5 -10.20 -0.78 -5.94
N VAL A 6 -9.34 -1.64 -5.40
CA VAL A 6 -9.35 -2.18 -4.04
C VAL A 6 -9.22 -1.08 -2.97
N PHE A 7 -8.75 0.12 -3.34
CA PHE A 7 -8.54 1.22 -2.39
C PHE A 7 -9.77 2.11 -2.12
N VAL A 8 -10.99 1.65 -2.39
CA VAL A 8 -12.21 2.40 -2.02
C VAL A 8 -12.66 2.13 -0.58
N ALA A 9 -12.17 1.07 0.08
CA ALA A 9 -12.64 0.76 1.44
C ALA A 9 -11.60 0.25 2.44
N VAL A 10 -10.29 0.19 2.17
CA VAL A 10 -9.25 -0.02 3.20
C VAL A 10 -7.98 0.65 2.73
N ALA A 11 -7.43 1.52 3.56
CA ALA A 11 -6.35 2.43 3.22
C ALA A 11 -5.16 1.76 2.51
N ILE A 12 -4.56 2.51 1.57
CA ILE A 12 -3.11 2.79 1.39
C ILE A 12 -2.78 3.28 -0.04
N VAL A 13 -2.60 4.60 -0.12
CA VAL A 13 -1.54 5.26 -0.91
C VAL A 13 -1.66 5.19 -2.43
N ALA A 14 -2.39 6.17 -2.97
CA ALA A 14 -1.88 6.94 -4.10
C ALA A 14 -1.22 8.23 -3.58
N VAL A 15 0.04 8.12 -3.14
CA VAL A 15 1.00 9.19 -3.43
C VAL A 15 1.27 9.11 -4.93
N GLN A 16 0.31 9.57 -5.73
CA GLN A 16 0.71 10.47 -6.80
C GLN A 16 1.10 11.73 -6.05
N ALA A 17 2.31 12.23 -6.30
CA ALA A 17 2.63 13.59 -5.93
C ALA A 17 1.51 14.50 -6.50
N GLY A 18 0.56 14.94 -5.66
CA GLY A 18 -0.43 15.96 -6.01
C GLY A 18 -1.93 15.65 -5.86
N LYS A 19 -2.40 14.42 -5.54
CA LYS A 19 -3.87 14.12 -5.65
C LYS A 19 -4.69 13.99 -4.37
N LEU A 20 -4.09 13.62 -3.24
CA LEU A 20 -4.77 13.67 -1.93
C LEU A 20 -4.13 14.77 -1.07
N THR A 21 -4.97 15.58 -0.42
CA THR A 21 -4.51 16.56 0.57
C THR A 21 -3.92 15.84 1.77
N ASP A 22 -3.04 16.51 2.52
CA ASP A 22 -2.45 15.90 3.71
C ASP A 22 -3.50 15.58 4.78
N GLU A 23 -4.57 16.37 4.84
CA GLU A 23 -5.74 16.09 5.68
C GLU A 23 -6.43 14.77 5.30
N GLN A 24 -6.63 14.51 4.01
CA GLN A 24 -7.23 13.26 3.54
C GLN A 24 -6.35 12.04 3.87
N LYS A 25 -5.03 12.19 3.77
CA LYS A 25 -4.07 11.14 4.15
C LYS A 25 -4.13 10.85 5.65
N GLN A 26 -4.16 11.88 6.49
CA GLN A 26 -4.26 11.73 7.94
C GLN A 26 -5.57 11.06 8.35
N LYS A 27 -6.71 11.46 7.77
CA LYS A 27 -8.01 10.83 8.01
C LYS A 27 -7.98 9.34 7.66
N LEU A 28 -7.42 9.00 6.51
CA LEU A 28 -7.33 7.61 6.08
C LEU A 28 -6.42 6.76 6.99
N ALA A 29 -5.32 7.34 7.50
CA ALA A 29 -4.46 6.69 8.50
C ALA A 29 -5.23 6.37 9.79
N SER A 30 -6.00 7.36 10.25
CA SER A 30 -6.83 7.24 11.44
C SER A 30 -7.88 6.14 11.26
N TYR A 31 -8.60 6.14 10.15
CA TYR A 31 -9.61 5.12 9.84
C TYR A 31 -9.02 3.72 9.81
N TYR A 32 -7.87 3.56 9.16
CA TYR A 32 -7.16 2.29 9.11
C TYR A 32 -6.82 1.80 10.51
N LYS A 33 -6.20 2.65 11.34
CA LYS A 33 -5.80 2.30 12.71
C LYS A 33 -7.03 1.88 13.53
N ASP A 34 -8.05 2.73 13.57
CA ASP A 34 -9.28 2.48 14.33
C ASP A 34 -9.95 1.18 13.92
N CYS A 35 -10.09 0.95 12.60
CA CYS A 35 -10.79 -0.22 12.10
C CYS A 35 -9.96 -1.49 12.28
N LYS A 36 -8.63 -1.41 12.18
CA LYS A 36 -7.76 -2.57 12.43
C LYS A 36 -7.82 -2.97 13.89
N GLU A 37 -7.81 -1.99 14.79
CA GLU A 37 -7.96 -2.20 16.23
C GLU A 37 -9.32 -2.81 16.57
N SER A 38 -10.43 -2.26 16.03
CA SER A 38 -11.77 -2.74 16.35
C SER A 38 -12.12 -4.10 15.76
N SER A 39 -11.64 -4.41 14.56
CA SER A 39 -11.87 -5.70 13.89
C SER A 39 -10.95 -6.81 14.39
N GLY A 40 -9.78 -6.46 14.93
CA GLY A 40 -8.72 -7.41 15.29
C GLY A 40 -8.18 -8.21 14.09
N VAL A 41 -8.33 -7.67 12.87
CA VAL A 41 -7.86 -8.31 11.63
C VAL A 41 -6.34 -8.45 11.62
N GLU A 42 -5.86 -9.57 11.10
CA GLU A 42 -4.43 -9.74 10.86
C GLU A 42 -3.99 -8.99 9.60
N GLN A 43 -2.78 -8.42 9.65
CA GLN A 43 -2.22 -7.70 8.51
C GLN A 43 -2.22 -8.52 7.22
N ILE A 44 -1.92 -9.82 7.34
CA ILE A 44 -1.85 -10.69 6.17
C ILE A 44 -3.18 -10.79 5.42
N SER A 45 -4.32 -10.83 6.13
CA SER A 45 -5.65 -10.86 5.50
C SER A 45 -5.98 -9.56 4.79
N ILE A 46 -5.46 -8.43 5.29
CA ILE A 46 -5.56 -7.13 4.60
C ILE A 46 -4.73 -7.16 3.32
N ASP A 47 -3.46 -7.56 3.43
CA ASP A 47 -2.50 -7.59 2.32
C ASP A 47 -2.97 -8.52 1.19
N ASP A 48 -3.51 -9.69 1.54
CA ASP A 48 -4.06 -10.63 0.58
C ASP A 48 -5.24 -10.03 -0.19
N ALA A 49 -6.20 -9.40 0.51
CA ALA A 49 -7.33 -8.76 -0.16
C ALA A 49 -6.88 -7.60 -1.07
N LYS A 50 -5.85 -6.83 -0.69
CA LYS A 50 -5.20 -5.83 -1.55
C LYS A 50 -4.61 -6.43 -2.82
N ALA A 51 -4.05 -7.63 -2.72
CA ALA A 51 -3.50 -8.39 -3.84
C ALA A 51 -4.57 -9.19 -4.64
N GLY A 52 -5.86 -8.95 -4.37
CA GLY A 52 -6.97 -9.67 -5.01
C GLY A 52 -7.17 -11.10 -4.52
N LYS A 53 -6.50 -11.50 -3.44
CA LYS A 53 -6.66 -12.81 -2.78
C LYS A 53 -7.69 -12.68 -1.67
N TYR A 54 -8.96 -12.76 -2.05
CA TYR A 54 -10.08 -12.64 -1.12
C TYR A 54 -10.28 -13.92 -0.31
N ARG A 55 -9.94 -13.88 0.97
CA ARG A 55 -10.15 -14.97 1.93
C ARG A 55 -11.49 -14.82 2.64
N GLU A 56 -12.09 -15.94 3.02
CA GLU A 56 -13.27 -15.96 3.89
C GLU A 56 -12.85 -15.71 5.36
N ASP A 57 -12.45 -14.47 5.65
CA ASP A 57 -12.04 -14.01 6.98
C ASP A 57 -13.06 -12.99 7.52
N PRO A 58 -13.88 -13.35 8.53
CA PRO A 58 -14.87 -12.45 9.12
C PRO A 58 -14.26 -11.15 9.68
N LYS A 59 -13.04 -11.21 10.23
CA LYS A 59 -12.36 -10.02 10.76
C LYS A 59 -11.93 -9.10 9.64
N ALA A 60 -11.46 -9.67 8.53
CA ALA A 60 -11.16 -8.89 7.33
C ALA A 60 -12.42 -8.21 6.80
N LYS A 61 -13.54 -8.92 6.66
CA LYS A 61 -14.80 -8.32 6.19
C LYS A 61 -15.28 -7.19 7.11
N ALA A 62 -15.21 -7.38 8.44
CA ALA A 62 -15.52 -6.36 9.42
C ALA A 62 -14.60 -5.12 9.31
N PHE A 63 -13.30 -5.34 9.09
CA PHE A 63 -12.33 -4.29 8.86
C PHE A 63 -12.68 -3.46 7.61
N PHE A 64 -12.95 -4.11 6.48
CA PHE A 64 -13.30 -3.43 5.24
C PHE A 64 -14.61 -2.65 5.37
N TYR A 65 -15.61 -3.21 6.05
CA TYR A 65 -16.86 -2.52 6.32
C TYR A 65 -16.68 -1.28 7.20
N CYS A 66 -15.90 -1.39 8.28
CA CYS A 66 -15.60 -0.26 9.16
C CYS A 66 -14.99 0.91 8.39
N VAL A 67 -14.00 0.64 7.53
CA VAL A 67 -13.36 1.71 6.75
C VAL A 67 -14.31 2.22 5.65
N SER A 68 -15.08 1.35 4.99
CA SER A 68 -16.13 1.74 4.03
C SER A 68 -17.12 2.76 4.63
N LYS A 69 -17.58 2.50 5.86
CA LYS A 69 -18.43 3.42 6.63
C LYS A 69 -17.76 4.75 6.91
N LYS A 70 -16.54 4.74 7.47
CA LYS A 70 -15.79 5.98 7.78
C LYS A 70 -15.49 6.81 6.53
N MET A 71 -15.42 6.16 5.36
CA MET A 71 -15.24 6.81 4.07
C MET A 71 -16.55 7.29 3.41
N GLY A 72 -17.70 6.99 4.01
CA GLY A 72 -19.03 7.32 3.50
C GLY A 72 -19.46 6.47 2.29
N LEU A 73 -18.75 5.39 1.97
CA LEU A 73 -19.10 4.51 0.86
C LEU A 73 -20.32 3.65 1.22
N GLN A 74 -20.43 3.25 2.48
CA GLN A 74 -21.64 2.65 3.04
C GLN A 74 -22.15 3.46 4.21
N ASN A 75 -23.47 3.45 4.42
CA ASN A 75 -24.08 4.02 5.63
C ASN A 75 -24.11 2.98 6.77
N GLU A 76 -24.71 3.37 7.91
CA GLU A 76 -24.85 2.50 9.09
C GLU A 76 -25.71 1.26 8.84
N ALA A 77 -26.63 1.31 7.88
CA ALA A 77 -27.43 0.15 7.46
C ALA A 77 -26.66 -0.78 6.49
N GLY A 78 -25.44 -0.40 6.10
CA GLY A 78 -24.62 -1.16 5.14
C GLY A 78 -24.90 -0.84 3.68
N GLU A 79 -25.74 0.16 3.40
CA GLU A 79 -26.16 0.46 2.03
C GLU A 79 -25.07 1.26 1.30
N ILE A 80 -24.67 0.81 0.11
CA ILE A 80 -23.74 1.53 -0.76
C ILE A 80 -24.35 2.88 -1.17
N GLN A 81 -23.61 3.95 -0.86
CA GLN A 81 -23.92 5.31 -1.26
C GLN A 81 -23.46 5.52 -2.71
N LYS A 82 -24.34 5.27 -3.67
CA LYS A 82 -24.01 5.20 -5.11
C LYS A 82 -23.28 6.45 -5.63
N ASP A 83 -23.69 7.64 -5.23
CA ASP A 83 -23.06 8.89 -5.66
C ASP A 83 -21.64 9.04 -5.11
N VAL A 84 -21.43 8.63 -3.86
CA VAL A 84 -20.11 8.60 -3.23
C VAL A 84 -19.23 7.54 -3.89
N PHE A 85 -19.80 6.39 -4.23
CA PHE A 85 -19.11 5.33 -4.96
C PHE A 85 -18.64 5.83 -6.34
N LEU A 86 -19.53 6.44 -7.13
CA LEU A 86 -19.19 7.02 -8.42
C LEU A 86 -18.10 8.09 -8.29
N MET A 87 -18.25 9.04 -7.38
CA MET A 87 -17.26 10.08 -7.15
C MET A 87 -15.88 9.49 -6.82
N LYS A 88 -15.80 8.49 -5.94
CA LYS A 88 -14.52 7.86 -5.57
C LYS A 88 -13.89 7.10 -6.74
N VAL A 89 -14.68 6.39 -7.55
CA VAL A 89 -14.17 5.66 -8.72
C VAL A 89 -13.75 6.63 -9.83
N THR A 90 -14.51 7.69 -10.08
CA THR A 90 -14.15 8.72 -11.07
C THR A 90 -12.85 9.42 -10.69
N ASN A 91 -12.69 9.82 -9.42
CA ASN A 91 -11.44 10.43 -8.93
C ASN A 91 -10.23 9.49 -9.06
N PHE A 92 -10.50 8.19 -9.09
CA PHE A 92 -9.47 7.17 -9.17
C PHE A 92 -9.05 6.87 -10.60
N LEU A 93 -10.03 6.66 -11.48
CA LEU A 93 -9.79 6.33 -12.89
C LEU A 93 -9.47 7.57 -13.72
N GLU A 94 -9.88 8.76 -13.26
CA GLU A 94 -9.89 9.99 -14.05
C GLU A 94 -10.66 9.85 -15.37
N ASN A 95 -11.60 8.90 -15.39
CA ASN A 95 -12.47 8.61 -16.51
C ASN A 95 -13.87 8.32 -15.97
N GLU A 96 -14.79 9.25 -16.24
CA GLU A 96 -16.16 9.18 -15.74
C GLU A 96 -16.98 8.06 -16.41
N GLU A 97 -16.74 7.79 -17.70
CA GLU A 97 -17.46 6.74 -18.43
C GLU A 97 -17.08 5.34 -17.92
N GLU A 98 -15.78 5.10 -17.74
CA GLU A 98 -15.30 3.85 -17.13
C GLU A 98 -15.79 3.72 -15.68
N ALA A 99 -15.80 4.82 -14.92
CA ALA A 99 -16.31 4.82 -13.56
C ALA A 99 -17.79 4.46 -13.49
N LYS A 100 -18.63 5.03 -14.37
CA LYS A 100 -20.05 4.69 -14.49
C LYS A 100 -20.23 3.20 -14.80
N ALA A 101 -19.47 2.66 -15.74
CA ALA A 101 -19.54 1.24 -16.11
C ALA A 101 -19.19 0.31 -14.92
N ILE A 102 -18.21 0.67 -14.11
CA ILE A 102 -17.85 -0.09 -12.91
C ILE A 102 -18.92 0.03 -11.83
N VAL A 103 -19.44 1.24 -11.59
CA VAL A 103 -20.49 1.46 -10.58
C VAL A 103 -21.74 0.66 -10.94
N GLU A 104 -22.14 0.67 -12.21
CA GLU A 104 -23.27 -0.12 -12.68
C GLU A 104 -23.09 -1.62 -12.45
N LYS A 105 -21.88 -2.15 -12.72
CA LYS A 105 -21.58 -3.58 -12.54
C LYS A 105 -21.44 -4.00 -11.09
N CYS A 106 -20.86 -3.16 -10.24
CA CYS A 106 -20.39 -3.55 -8.92
C CYS A 106 -21.24 -3.05 -7.75
N ASN A 107 -22.18 -2.11 -7.97
CA ASN A 107 -23.08 -1.60 -6.94
C ASN A 107 -24.17 -2.64 -6.58
N LYS A 108 -23.77 -3.71 -5.88
CA LYS A 108 -24.64 -4.81 -5.47
C LYS A 108 -24.68 -4.91 -3.96
N GLN A 109 -25.89 -5.00 -3.42
CA GLN A 109 -26.12 -5.29 -2.00
C GLN A 109 -26.08 -6.79 -1.77
N GLU A 110 -25.46 -7.19 -0.67
CA GLU A 110 -25.40 -8.57 -0.20
C GLU A 110 -26.24 -8.74 1.07
N ALA A 111 -26.30 -9.98 1.58
CA ALA A 111 -27.09 -10.29 2.77
C ALA A 111 -26.61 -9.59 4.06
N THR A 112 -25.34 -9.17 4.11
CA THR A 112 -24.76 -8.46 5.27
C THR A 112 -23.95 -7.26 4.81
N PRO A 113 -23.88 -6.18 5.60
CA PRO A 113 -23.07 -5.00 5.29
C PRO A 113 -21.61 -5.33 4.97
N GLU A 114 -21.02 -6.25 5.73
CA GLU A 114 -19.64 -6.71 5.58
C GLU A 114 -19.43 -7.48 4.29
N GLN A 115 -20.37 -8.36 3.93
CA GLN A 115 -20.33 -9.05 2.65
C GLN A 115 -20.51 -8.08 1.48
N THR A 116 -21.39 -7.08 1.62
CA THR A 116 -21.58 -6.02 0.61
C THR A 116 -20.26 -5.34 0.31
N THR A 117 -19.53 -4.90 1.34
CA THR A 117 -18.21 -4.27 1.13
C THR A 117 -17.24 -5.20 0.42
N TYR A 118 -17.19 -6.46 0.86
CA TYR A 118 -16.22 -7.42 0.36
C TYR A 118 -16.47 -7.79 -1.11
N SER A 119 -17.73 -8.05 -1.46
CA SER A 119 -18.17 -8.31 -2.84
C SER A 119 -17.95 -7.09 -3.74
N LEU A 120 -18.28 -5.88 -3.26
CA LEU A 120 -18.04 -4.63 -3.98
C LEU A 120 -16.56 -4.47 -4.32
N MET A 121 -15.68 -4.65 -3.33
CA MET A 121 -14.23 -4.54 -3.51
C MET A 121 -13.70 -5.55 -4.52
N LYS A 122 -14.13 -6.81 -4.41
CA LYS A 122 -13.73 -7.87 -5.35
C LYS A 122 -14.18 -7.57 -6.78
N CYS A 123 -15.43 -7.17 -6.96
CA CYS A 123 -15.95 -6.79 -8.28
C CYS A 123 -15.16 -5.62 -8.88
N CYS A 124 -14.89 -4.60 -8.09
CA CYS A 124 -14.11 -3.45 -8.50
C CYS A 124 -12.70 -3.87 -8.94
N TYR A 125 -11.97 -4.66 -8.14
CA TYR A 125 -10.67 -5.22 -8.50
C TYR A 125 -10.70 -5.93 -9.86
N GLU A 126 -11.70 -6.79 -10.06
CA GLU A 126 -11.82 -7.59 -11.27
C GLU A 126 -12.13 -6.78 -12.53
N ASN A 127 -12.91 -5.69 -12.39
CA ASN A 127 -13.37 -4.86 -13.50
C ASN A 127 -12.47 -3.65 -13.79
N SER A 128 -11.37 -3.53 -13.07
CA SER A 128 -10.39 -2.47 -13.30
C SER A 128 -8.97 -3.00 -13.45
N LYS A 129 -8.78 -4.32 -13.59
CA LYS A 129 -7.46 -4.98 -13.74
C LYS A 129 -6.43 -4.18 -14.55
N GLU A 130 -6.82 -3.51 -15.64
CA GLU A 130 -5.93 -2.65 -16.44
C GLU A 130 -5.34 -1.45 -15.68
N HIS A 131 -6.13 -0.87 -14.77
CA HIS A 131 -5.72 0.16 -13.81
C HIS A 131 -5.07 -0.45 -12.58
N VAL A 132 -5.50 -1.66 -12.21
CA VAL A 132 -5.27 -2.32 -10.92
C VAL A 132 -4.04 -3.19 -10.85
N ASN A 133 -3.56 -3.66 -12.00
CA ASN A 133 -2.36 -4.48 -12.11
C ASN A 133 -1.18 -3.74 -11.45
N SER A 134 -0.92 -4.08 -10.20
CA SER A 134 0.40 -4.06 -9.61
C SER A 134 1.23 -4.98 -10.49
N LYS A 135 1.84 -4.40 -11.53
CA LYS A 135 3.00 -5.07 -12.07
C LYS A 135 3.98 -5.18 -10.88
N PRO A 136 4.52 -6.36 -10.55
CA PRO A 136 5.74 -6.44 -9.73
C PRO A 136 6.81 -5.55 -10.39
N ILE A 137 7.93 -5.21 -9.72
CA ILE A 137 8.98 -4.25 -10.13
C ILE A 137 9.45 -4.43 -11.59
N LYS A 138 8.58 -4.08 -12.52
CA LYS A 138 8.74 -4.12 -13.97
C LYS A 138 8.68 -2.69 -14.51
N GLU A 139 8.45 -1.72 -13.63
CA GLU A 139 8.72 -0.29 -13.85
C GLU A 139 9.91 0.17 -12.99
N VAL A 140 11.03 -0.58 -13.02
CA VAL A 140 12.35 -0.19 -12.47
C VAL A 140 12.69 1.27 -12.86
N ASN A 141 12.24 1.71 -14.03
CA ASN A 141 12.41 3.07 -14.58
C ASN A 141 11.83 4.22 -13.72
N THR A 142 10.97 3.94 -12.72
CA THR A 142 10.39 4.99 -11.85
C THR A 142 11.13 5.20 -10.54
N ILE A 143 11.94 4.23 -10.08
CA ILE A 143 12.75 4.33 -8.87
C ILE A 143 13.67 5.56 -8.88
N PRO A 144 14.39 5.89 -9.97
CA PRO A 144 15.23 7.09 -9.98
C PRO A 144 14.42 8.38 -9.82
N SER A 145 13.21 8.45 -10.38
CA SER A 145 12.29 9.59 -10.18
C SER A 145 11.85 9.71 -8.71
N PHE A 146 11.55 8.58 -8.06
CA PHE A 146 11.22 8.56 -6.63
C PHE A 146 12.40 8.95 -5.75
N ASN A 147 13.60 8.46 -6.04
CA ASN A 147 14.82 8.84 -5.33
C ASN A 147 15.05 10.35 -5.44
N LYS A 148 14.94 10.93 -6.64
CA LYS A 148 15.06 12.38 -6.83
C LYS A 148 14.07 13.16 -5.96
N LYS A 149 12.78 12.83 -6.07
CA LYS A 149 11.74 13.54 -5.32
C LYS A 149 11.88 13.36 -3.80
N CYS A 150 12.16 12.14 -3.34
CA CYS A 150 12.34 11.88 -1.92
C CYS A 150 13.60 12.55 -1.35
N LYS A 151 14.64 12.73 -2.16
CA LYS A 151 15.81 13.51 -1.77
C LYS A 151 15.46 14.98 -1.56
N GLU A 152 14.71 15.57 -2.49
CA GLU A 152 14.19 16.94 -2.36
C GLU A 152 13.30 17.09 -1.12
N ASP A 153 12.33 16.18 -0.93
CA ASP A 153 11.36 16.22 0.18
C ASP A 153 12.02 16.03 1.56
N SER A 154 13.05 15.16 1.66
CA SER A 154 13.75 14.86 2.92
C SER A 154 14.92 15.80 3.23
N GLY A 155 15.45 16.48 2.21
CA GLY A 155 16.68 17.27 2.30
C GLY A 155 17.92 16.44 2.64
N VAL A 156 17.92 15.12 2.36
CA VAL A 156 19.06 14.23 2.61
C VAL A 156 20.22 14.56 1.67
N ASP A 157 21.44 14.42 2.18
CA ASP A 157 22.64 14.55 1.37
C ASP A 157 22.84 13.31 0.48
N GLN A 158 23.29 13.52 -0.77
CA GLN A 158 23.55 12.43 -1.72
C GLN A 158 24.55 11.41 -1.18
N THR A 159 25.57 11.88 -0.46
CA THR A 159 26.65 11.04 0.07
C THR A 159 26.14 9.99 1.05
N LEU A 160 25.05 10.28 1.79
CA LEU A 160 24.44 9.30 2.69
C LEU A 160 23.72 8.20 1.92
N ILE A 161 23.08 8.54 0.79
CA ILE A 161 22.43 7.58 -0.10
C ILE A 161 23.50 6.68 -0.74
N ASP A 162 24.60 7.27 -1.23
CA ASP A 162 25.68 6.53 -1.88
C ASP A 162 26.38 5.57 -0.91
N LYS A 163 26.68 6.04 0.32
CA LYS A 163 27.21 5.21 1.40
C LYS A 163 26.29 4.04 1.74
N ALA A 164 24.98 4.24 1.73
CA ALA A 164 24.03 3.16 2.00
C ALA A 164 24.04 2.07 0.91
N LYS A 165 24.29 2.41 -0.36
CA LYS A 165 24.50 1.43 -1.45
C LYS A 165 25.71 0.52 -1.20
N GLU A 166 26.66 0.99 -0.39
CA GLU A 166 27.87 0.28 0.04
C GLU A 166 27.71 -0.40 1.41
N GLY A 167 26.50 -0.37 1.99
CA GLY A 167 26.21 -0.99 3.29
C GLY A 167 26.46 -0.09 4.49
N ILE A 168 26.78 1.18 4.28
CA ILE A 168 27.03 2.15 5.34
C ILE A 168 25.74 2.95 5.57
N PHE A 169 24.91 2.48 6.50
CA PHE A 169 23.62 3.09 6.81
C PHE A 169 23.75 4.19 7.88
N SER A 170 23.61 5.45 7.49
CA SER A 170 23.58 6.59 8.43
C SER A 170 22.33 6.54 9.34
N ASP A 171 22.49 6.88 10.61
CA ASP A 171 21.38 7.02 11.56
C ASP A 171 20.70 8.40 11.51
N GLU A 172 21.13 9.29 10.61
CA GLU A 172 20.56 10.62 10.46
C GLU A 172 19.06 10.58 10.14
N ILE A 173 18.30 11.46 10.80
CA ILE A 173 16.85 11.58 10.64
C ILE A 173 16.47 11.81 9.17
N LYS A 174 17.19 12.69 8.47
CA LYS A 174 16.94 12.98 7.05
C LYS A 174 17.11 11.76 6.16
N PHE A 175 18.09 10.90 6.46
CA PHE A 175 18.28 9.64 5.74
C PHE A 175 17.17 8.63 6.02
N LYS A 176 16.73 8.49 7.27
CA LYS A 176 15.57 7.63 7.61
C LYS A 176 14.28 8.13 6.95
N SER A 177 14.06 9.45 6.91
CA SER A 177 12.96 10.07 6.17
C SER A 177 13.02 9.80 4.67
N PHE A 178 14.20 9.87 4.06
CA PHE A 178 14.42 9.51 2.66
C PHE A 178 14.04 8.04 2.39
N VAL A 179 14.57 7.11 3.21
CA VAL A 179 14.30 5.67 3.07
C VAL A 179 12.80 5.38 3.15
N TYR A 180 12.11 6.00 4.13
CA TYR A 180 10.66 5.87 4.28
C TYR A 180 9.88 6.46 3.12
N CYS A 181 10.28 7.62 2.60
CA CYS A 181 9.65 8.21 1.44
C CYS A 181 9.74 7.27 0.23
N VAL A 182 10.92 6.70 -0.05
CA VAL A 182 11.11 5.74 -1.14
C VAL A 182 10.25 4.49 -0.90
N SER A 183 10.33 3.92 0.31
CA SER A 183 9.53 2.76 0.75
C SER A 183 8.03 2.93 0.49
N LYS A 184 7.49 4.12 0.79
CA LYS A 184 6.08 4.47 0.51
C LYS A 184 5.77 4.57 -0.98
N LYS A 185 6.63 5.23 -1.75
CA LYS A 185 6.39 5.45 -3.19
C LYS A 185 6.42 4.16 -3.99
N VAL A 186 7.26 3.20 -3.58
CA VAL A 186 7.29 1.86 -4.18
C VAL A 186 6.22 0.92 -3.63
N GLY A 187 5.33 1.42 -2.75
CA GLY A 187 4.22 0.65 -2.19
C GLY A 187 4.64 -0.41 -1.15
N LEU A 188 5.91 -0.43 -0.74
CA LEU A 188 6.42 -1.40 0.24
C LEU A 188 5.90 -1.12 1.65
N GLN A 189 5.64 0.14 1.99
CA GLN A 189 5.26 0.53 3.33
C GLN A 189 4.15 1.56 3.33
N ASN A 190 3.28 1.43 4.31
CA ASN A 190 2.17 2.35 4.49
C ASN A 190 2.52 3.53 5.44
N ILE A 191 1.56 4.45 5.58
CA ILE A 191 1.73 5.65 6.40
C ILE A 191 1.78 5.39 7.91
N THR A 192 1.24 4.24 8.35
CA THR A 192 1.32 3.79 9.74
C THR A 192 2.63 3.06 10.01
N GLY A 193 3.48 2.88 8.99
CA GLY A 193 4.79 2.28 9.10
C GLY A 193 4.81 0.77 8.93
N GLU A 194 3.70 0.12 8.56
CA GLU A 194 3.66 -1.32 8.33
C GLU A 194 4.14 -1.66 6.92
N ILE A 195 4.88 -2.76 6.81
CA ILE A 195 5.42 -3.25 5.55
C ILE A 195 4.41 -4.20 4.91
N GLU A 196 4.08 -3.97 3.64
CA GLU A 196 3.25 -4.83 2.79
C GLU A 196 4.07 -6.08 2.45
N LYS A 197 3.87 -7.17 3.20
CA LYS A 197 4.77 -8.33 3.15
C LYS A 197 4.75 -9.05 1.81
N LEU A 198 3.60 -9.12 1.15
CA LEU A 198 3.49 -9.74 -0.18
C LEU A 198 4.29 -8.97 -1.23
N ILE A 199 4.16 -7.64 -1.23
CA ILE A 199 4.94 -6.75 -2.12
C ILE A 199 6.43 -6.89 -1.82
N ALA A 200 6.82 -6.93 -0.54
CA ALA A 200 8.21 -7.16 -0.14
C ALA A 200 8.77 -8.47 -0.69
N ILE A 201 8.00 -9.56 -0.61
CA ILE A 201 8.40 -10.88 -1.13
C ILE A 201 8.53 -10.84 -2.65
N GLU A 202 7.53 -10.30 -3.36
CA GLU A 202 7.54 -10.20 -4.83
C GLU A 202 8.74 -9.39 -5.32
N ASN A 203 8.98 -8.23 -4.71
CA ASN A 203 10.12 -7.37 -4.99
C ASN A 203 11.46 -8.09 -4.78
N LEU A 204 11.58 -8.83 -3.67
CA LEU A 204 12.78 -9.60 -3.38
C LEU A 204 12.95 -10.79 -4.33
N ILE A 205 11.88 -11.45 -4.77
CA ILE A 205 11.96 -12.54 -5.76
C ILE A 205 12.60 -12.01 -7.05
N GLU A 206 12.20 -10.83 -7.52
CA GLU A 206 12.75 -10.24 -8.74
C GLU A 206 14.22 -9.86 -8.60
N ILE A 207 14.63 -9.37 -7.42
CA ILE A 207 16.02 -8.98 -7.16
C ILE A 207 16.92 -10.20 -6.93
N LEU A 208 16.42 -11.23 -6.27
CA LEU A 208 17.22 -12.36 -5.79
C LEU A 208 17.13 -13.60 -6.68
N GLY A 209 16.06 -13.73 -7.47
CA GLY A 209 15.75 -14.96 -8.20
C GLY A 209 15.40 -16.16 -7.30
N ASP A 210 15.26 -15.95 -5.99
CA ASP A 210 15.04 -16.99 -4.99
C ASP A 210 13.84 -16.65 -4.11
N LYS A 211 12.78 -17.44 -4.24
CA LYS A 211 11.50 -17.27 -3.54
C LYS A 211 11.59 -17.60 -2.05
N ASP A 212 12.33 -18.63 -1.69
CA ASP A 212 12.42 -19.06 -0.30
C ASP A 212 13.27 -18.09 0.50
N LEU A 213 14.37 -17.61 -0.10
CA LEU A 213 15.18 -16.54 0.47
C LEU A 213 14.41 -15.23 0.59
N ALA A 214 13.62 -14.85 -0.42
CA ALA A 214 12.75 -13.66 -0.36
C ALA A 214 11.76 -13.74 0.80
N ALA A 215 11.03 -14.86 0.93
CA ALA A 215 10.09 -15.08 2.01
C ALA A 215 10.76 -15.05 3.40
N ASP A 216 11.93 -15.69 3.53
CA ASP A 216 12.70 -15.72 4.78
C ASP A 216 13.21 -14.33 5.18
N LEU A 217 13.76 -13.56 4.24
CA LEU A 217 14.22 -12.19 4.46
C LEU A 217 13.08 -11.27 4.87
N THR A 218 11.94 -11.30 4.16
CA THR A 218 10.76 -10.52 4.55
C THR A 218 10.31 -10.89 5.96
N LYS A 219 10.20 -12.18 6.28
CA LYS A 219 9.80 -12.64 7.62
C LYS A 219 10.74 -12.14 8.72
N LYS A 220 12.05 -12.13 8.46
CA LYS A 220 13.07 -11.74 9.44
C LYS A 220 13.19 -10.21 9.60
N CYS A 221 13.06 -9.45 8.52
CA CYS A 221 13.42 -8.04 8.48
C CYS A 221 12.22 -7.07 8.46
N ALA A 222 11.08 -7.44 7.87
CA ALA A 222 9.90 -6.58 7.75
C ALA A 222 9.08 -6.53 9.06
N LYS A 223 9.67 -5.92 10.09
CA LYS A 223 9.09 -5.81 11.44
C LYS A 223 8.80 -4.35 11.77
N HIS A 224 7.59 -4.08 12.25
CA HIS A 224 7.21 -2.76 12.74
C HIS A 224 8.15 -2.29 13.86
N ARG A 225 8.43 -0.98 13.87
CA ARG A 225 9.31 -0.26 14.81
C ARG A 225 8.57 0.95 15.39
N SER A 226 9.26 1.70 16.24
CA SER A 226 8.72 2.87 16.93
C SER A 226 8.18 3.96 16.02
N SER A 227 8.68 4.07 14.78
CA SER A 227 8.14 4.98 13.76
C SER A 227 8.12 4.34 12.37
N PRO A 228 7.35 4.91 11.42
CA PRO A 228 7.42 4.52 10.02
C PRO A 228 8.82 4.64 9.43
N GLU A 229 9.54 5.72 9.74
CA GLU A 229 10.93 5.96 9.33
C GLU A 229 11.88 4.89 9.86
N GLU A 230 11.77 4.57 11.14
CA GLU A 230 12.58 3.53 11.77
C GLU A 230 12.24 2.16 11.21
N THR A 231 10.97 1.89 10.91
CA THR A 231 10.55 0.64 10.28
C THR A 231 11.14 0.48 8.88
N ALA A 232 11.11 1.55 8.07
CA ALA A 232 11.71 1.55 6.74
C ALA A 232 13.21 1.27 6.84
N TYR A 233 13.91 2.10 7.61
CA TYR A 233 15.35 2.04 7.82
C TYR A 233 15.82 0.66 8.27
N GLN A 234 15.21 0.11 9.33
CA GLN A 234 15.59 -1.19 9.86
C GLN A 234 15.26 -2.35 8.92
N THR A 235 14.19 -2.23 8.12
CA THR A 235 13.85 -3.25 7.13
C THR A 235 14.93 -3.35 6.06
N PHE A 236 15.32 -2.23 5.44
CA PHE A 236 16.34 -2.21 4.40
C PHE A 236 17.74 -2.57 4.93
N LYS A 237 18.13 -2.04 6.10
CA LYS A 237 19.40 -2.38 6.74
C LYS A 237 19.53 -3.87 7.04
N CYS A 238 18.49 -4.48 7.64
CA CYS A 238 18.47 -5.91 7.93
C CYS A 238 18.57 -6.78 6.67
N ILE A 239 17.87 -6.41 5.59
CA ILE A 239 17.94 -7.13 4.32
C ILE A 239 19.35 -7.08 3.74
N TYR A 240 19.99 -5.91 3.76
CA TYR A 240 21.38 -5.74 3.31
C TYR A 240 22.35 -6.59 4.15
N GLU A 241 22.28 -6.51 5.47
CA GLU A 241 23.18 -7.26 6.38
C GLU A 241 23.06 -8.77 6.19
N LYS A 242 21.86 -9.27 5.90
CA LYS A 242 21.62 -10.71 5.67
C LYS A 242 21.91 -11.15 4.24
N ASN A 243 21.95 -10.23 3.28
CA ASN A 243 22.23 -10.54 1.89
C ASN A 243 23.00 -9.42 1.18
N PRO A 244 24.27 -9.17 1.55
CA PRO A 244 25.05 -8.04 1.04
C PRO A 244 25.42 -8.16 -0.43
N LYS A 245 25.30 -9.35 -1.02
CA LYS A 245 25.63 -9.62 -2.43
C LYS A 245 24.67 -8.95 -3.41
N HIS A 246 23.42 -8.75 -3.00
CA HIS A 246 22.41 -8.10 -3.81
C HIS A 246 22.19 -6.72 -3.22
N LYS A 247 22.51 -5.66 -3.98
CA LYS A 247 22.25 -4.28 -3.58
C LYS A 247 20.75 -4.02 -3.66
N VAL A 248 19.99 -4.61 -2.73
CA VAL A 248 18.53 -4.52 -2.65
C VAL A 248 18.05 -3.08 -2.38
N VAL A 249 18.97 -2.17 -2.05
CA VAL A 249 18.67 -0.81 -1.62
C VAL A 249 19.16 0.20 -2.65
N PHE A 250 18.23 1.01 -3.16
CA PHE A 250 18.44 2.14 -4.07
C PHE A 250 19.04 1.76 -5.44
N ILE A 251 18.30 0.96 -6.20
CA ILE A 251 18.59 0.72 -7.62
C ILE A 251 18.38 2.03 -8.40
N GLU A 252 19.27 2.33 -9.34
CA GLU A 252 19.10 3.42 -10.33
C GLU A 252 18.12 3.05 -11.43
#